data_AF-A0A089YRI7-F1
#
_entry.id   AF-A0A089YRI7-F1
#
_cell.length_a   1.000
_cell.length_b   1.000
_cell.length_c   1.000
_cell.angle_alpha   90.00
_cell.angle_beta   90.00
_cell.angle_gamma   90.00
#
_symmetry.space_group_name_H-M   'P 1'
#
loop_
_entity.id
_entity.type
_entity.pdbx_description
1 polymer ?
#
loop_
_entity_poly.entity_id
_entity_poly.type
_entity_poly.pdbx_seq_one_letter_code
_entity_poly.pdbx_strand_id
1 'polypeptide(L)'
;MSALQRIQQTRHALVDAMQAGDWDAIGVLDIECRACVDSVLQEVPEDPSQLRSHLEDLLEVYRQLLNVTRLARQSVVDEMSQFTQAKNAAKVYHLFR
;
A
#
# COMPACT_ATOMS: atom_id res chain seq x y z
N MET A 1 4.64 22.32 -13.10
CA MET A 1 4.96 21.48 -11.92
C MET A 1 6.12 20.59 -12.32
N SER A 2 7.22 20.60 -11.57
CA SER A 2 8.41 19.80 -11.93
C SER A 2 8.12 18.31 -11.74
N ALA A 3 8.92 17.47 -12.39
CA ALA A 3 8.81 16.01 -12.27
C ALA A 3 9.08 15.54 -10.82
N LEU A 4 9.98 16.22 -10.12
CA LEU A 4 10.22 16.10 -8.67
C LEU A 4 8.99 16.45 -7.81
N GLN A 5 8.33 17.57 -8.08
CA GLN A 5 7.10 17.97 -7.36
C GLN A 5 5.98 16.95 -7.56
N ARG A 6 5.86 16.37 -8.76
CA ARG A 6 4.89 15.32 -9.06
C ARG A 6 5.14 14.07 -8.20
N ILE A 7 6.39 13.59 -8.10
CA ILE A 7 6.74 12.47 -7.21
C ILE A 7 6.35 12.77 -5.75
N GLN A 8 6.69 13.96 -5.24
CA GLN A 8 6.38 14.33 -3.85
C GLN A 8 4.87 14.38 -3.59
N GLN A 9 4.10 14.92 -4.53
CA GLN A 9 2.65 15.03 -4.45
C GLN A 9 2.00 13.64 -4.44
N THR A 10 2.36 12.78 -5.39
CA THR A 10 1.82 11.41 -5.48
C THR A 10 2.23 10.57 -4.28
N ARG A 11 3.45 10.74 -3.75
CA ARG A 11 3.89 10.09 -2.51
C ARG A 11 3.00 10.47 -1.32
N HIS A 12 2.72 11.75 -1.12
CA HIS A 12 1.83 12.19 -0.02
C HIS A 12 0.43 11.60 -0.18
N ALA A 13 -0.15 11.67 -1.38
CA ALA A 13 -1.46 11.08 -1.66
C ALA A 13 -1.49 9.57 -1.36
N LEU A 14 -0.41 8.85 -1.65
CA LEU A 14 -0.31 7.42 -1.38
C LEU A 14 -0.23 7.13 0.13
N VAL A 15 0.47 7.96 0.91
CA VAL A 15 0.48 7.88 2.38
C VAL A 15 -0.91 8.16 2.96
N ASP A 16 -1.60 9.18 2.45
CA ASP A 16 -2.96 9.52 2.91
C ASP A 16 -3.96 8.40 2.61
N ALA A 17 -3.90 7.82 1.39
CA ALA A 17 -4.74 6.69 0.99
C ALA A 17 -4.45 5.43 1.84
N MET A 18 -3.19 5.20 2.20
CA MET A 18 -2.81 4.13 3.14
C MET A 18 -3.40 4.33 4.53
N GLN A 19 -3.41 5.55 5.06
CA GLN A 19 -4.02 5.86 6.36
C GLN A 19 -5.54 5.70 6.32
N ALA A 20 -6.17 6.03 5.20
CA ALA A 20 -7.60 5.83 4.98
C ALA A 20 -7.99 4.36 4.72
N GLY A 21 -7.02 3.49 4.39
CA GLY A 21 -7.29 2.10 3.99
C GLY A 21 -8.00 1.99 2.63
N ASP A 22 -7.87 3.00 1.77
CA ASP A 22 -8.53 3.05 0.46
C ASP A 22 -7.71 2.28 -0.59
N TRP A 23 -7.94 0.97 -0.66
CA TRP A 23 -7.20 0.05 -1.54
C TRP A 23 -7.34 0.37 -3.03
N ASP A 24 -8.48 0.90 -3.45
CA ASP A 24 -8.72 1.28 -4.84
C ASP A 24 -7.90 2.53 -5.20
N ALA A 25 -7.93 3.55 -4.34
CA ALA A 25 -7.11 4.75 -4.52
C ALA A 25 -5.61 4.42 -4.50
N ILE A 26 -5.15 3.55 -3.59
CA ILE A 26 -3.75 3.09 -3.54
C ILE A 26 -3.32 2.47 -4.88
N GLY A 27 -4.16 1.63 -5.49
CA GLY A 27 -3.86 0.98 -6.77
C GLY A 27 -3.67 1.98 -7.92
N VAL A 28 -4.54 2.99 -8.00
CA VAL A 28 -4.43 4.06 -9.00
C VAL A 28 -3.17 4.91 -8.76
N LEU A 29 -2.93 5.31 -7.51
CA LEU A 29 -1.80 6.15 -7.13
C LEU A 29 -0.44 5.45 -7.34
N ASP A 30 -0.35 4.12 -7.15
CA ASP A 30 0.86 3.34 -7.46
C ASP A 30 1.22 3.41 -8.95
N ILE A 31 0.21 3.28 -9.83
CA ILE A 31 0.41 3.38 -11.29
C ILE A 31 0.89 4.78 -11.67
N GLU A 32 0.24 5.82 -11.15
CA GLU A 32 0.64 7.21 -11.39
C GLU A 32 2.05 7.51 -10.88
N CYS A 33 2.41 6.95 -9.71
CA CYS A 33 3.73 7.12 -9.13
C CYS A 33 4.81 6.52 -10.01
N ARG A 34 4.59 5.32 -10.57
CA ARG A 34 5.53 4.67 -11.50
C ARG A 34 5.72 5.49 -12.77
N ALA A 35 4.62 5.99 -13.35
CA ALA A 35 4.69 6.86 -14.51
C ALA A 35 5.48 8.16 -14.22
N CYS A 36 5.34 8.72 -13.01
CA CYS A 36 6.11 9.88 -12.59
C CYS A 36 7.61 9.56 -12.47
N VAL A 37 7.97 8.41 -11.88
CA VAL A 37 9.36 7.96 -11.78
C VAL A 37 9.97 7.73 -13.16
N ASP A 38 9.25 7.06 -14.07
CA ASP A 38 9.70 6.82 -15.44
C ASP A 38 9.97 8.13 -16.19
N SER A 39 9.09 9.13 -16.05
CA SER A 39 9.27 10.47 -16.63
C SER A 39 10.53 11.14 -16.09
N VAL A 40 10.79 11.03 -14.79
CA VAL A 40 11.95 11.67 -14.15
C VAL A 40 13.27 11.02 -14.57
N LEU A 41 13.29 9.70 -14.80
CA LEU A 41 14.47 8.98 -15.26
C LEU A 41 14.86 9.33 -16.71
N GLN A 42 13.92 9.83 -17.51
CA GLN A 42 14.17 10.29 -18.88
C GLN A 42 14.66 11.74 -18.95
N GLU A 43 14.51 12.50 -17.87
CA GLU A 43 14.94 13.89 -17.77
C GLU A 43 16.36 13.96 -17.14
N VAL A 44 17.20 14.90 -17.59
CA VAL A 44 18.47 15.18 -16.91
C VAL A 44 18.15 15.92 -15.61
N PRO A 45 18.45 15.36 -14.43
CA PRO A 45 18.08 15.99 -13.17
C PRO A 45 18.90 17.27 -12.95
N GLU A 46 18.21 18.37 -12.66
CA GLU A 46 18.86 19.62 -12.23
C GLU A 46 19.57 19.45 -10.88
N ASP A 47 19.00 18.63 -10.00
CA ASP A 47 19.58 18.24 -8.71
C ASP A 47 19.49 16.72 -8.48
N PRO A 48 20.54 15.96 -8.86
CA PRO A 48 20.60 14.52 -8.65
C PRO A 48 20.53 14.10 -7.17
N SER A 49 21.00 14.96 -6.25
CA SER A 49 21.02 14.65 -4.82
C SER A 49 19.63 14.72 -4.21
N GLN A 50 18.86 15.75 -4.58
CA GLN A 50 17.47 15.90 -4.21
C GLN A 50 16.63 14.76 -4.82
N LEU A 51 16.83 14.44 -6.11
CA LEU A 51 16.16 13.31 -6.75
C LEU A 51 16.39 12.00 -5.99
N ARG A 52 17.64 11.70 -5.65
CA ARG A 52 17.97 10.51 -4.86
C ARG A 52 17.20 10.49 -3.54
N SER A 53 17.21 11.59 -2.79
CA SER A 53 16.50 11.67 -1.52
C SER A 53 15.01 11.36 -1.68
N HIS A 54 14.35 11.88 -2.72
CA HIS A 54 12.94 11.58 -2.99
C HIS A 54 12.66 10.14 -3.37
N LEU A 55 13.58 9.49 -4.09
CA LEU A 55 13.46 8.07 -4.43
C LEU A 55 13.66 7.17 -3.20
N GLU A 56 14.61 7.51 -2.31
CA GLU A 56 14.79 6.82 -1.03
C GLU A 56 13.55 6.95 -0.13
N ASP A 57 12.97 8.14 -0.09
CA ASP A 57 11.72 8.47 0.56
C ASP A 57 10.53 7.66 0.02
N LEU A 58 10.47 7.49 -1.30
CA LEU A 58 9.44 6.71 -1.97
C LEU A 58 9.59 5.21 -1.68
N LEU A 59 10.82 4.69 -1.66
CA LEU A 59 11.09 3.30 -1.26
C LEU A 59 10.57 3.00 0.14
N GLU A 60 10.70 3.94 1.07
CA GLU A 60 10.19 3.77 2.42
C GLU A 60 8.66 3.67 2.45
N VAL A 61 7.97 4.48 1.65
CA VAL A 61 6.50 4.38 1.53
C VAL A 61 6.07 3.02 0.97
N TYR A 62 6.76 2.50 -0.05
CA TYR A 62 6.45 1.16 -0.57
C TYR A 62 6.69 0.04 0.45
N ARG A 63 7.73 0.16 1.30
CA ARG A 63 7.95 -0.80 2.40
C ARG A 63 6.81 -0.77 3.40
N GLN A 64 6.32 0.43 3.74
CA GLN A 64 5.17 0.59 4.62
C GLN A 64 3.91 -0.01 3.99
N LEU A 65 3.66 0.27 2.70
CA LEU A 65 2.52 -0.30 1.97
C LEU A 65 2.54 -1.83 2.01
N LEU A 66 3.69 -2.45 1.74
CA LEU A 66 3.84 -3.91 1.83
C LEU A 66 3.51 -4.44 3.23
N ASN A 67 3.92 -3.73 4.28
CA ASN A 67 3.63 -4.12 5.66
C ASN A 67 2.13 -4.03 5.96
N VAL A 68 1.50 -2.91 5.62
CA VAL A 68 0.06 -2.67 5.83
C VAL A 68 -0.77 -3.71 5.07
N THR A 69 -0.46 -3.99 3.80
CA THR A 69 -1.14 -5.03 3.02
C THR A 69 -0.97 -6.43 3.61
N ARG A 70 0.22 -6.75 4.13
CA ARG A 70 0.46 -8.05 4.81
C ARG A 70 -0.40 -8.19 6.07
N LEU A 71 -0.48 -7.14 6.88
CA LEU A 71 -1.29 -7.13 8.09
C LEU A 71 -2.78 -7.23 7.75
N ALA A 72 -3.25 -6.47 6.75
CA ALA A 72 -4.63 -6.54 6.29
C ALA A 72 -5.02 -7.96 5.83
N ARG A 73 -4.15 -8.63 5.06
CA ARG A 73 -4.37 -10.02 4.64
C ARG A 73 -4.39 -10.99 5.82
N GLN A 74 -3.53 -10.79 6.82
CA GLN A 74 -3.51 -11.65 8.00
C GLN A 74 -4.80 -11.52 8.80
N SER A 75 -5.34 -10.30 8.97
CA SER A 75 -6.63 -10.07 9.64
C SER A 75 -7.76 -10.87 8.98
N VAL A 76 -7.83 -10.84 7.64
CA VAL A 76 -8.84 -11.61 6.88
C VAL A 76 -8.69 -13.12 7.10
N VAL A 77 -7.46 -13.63 7.10
CA VAL A 77 -7.20 -15.06 7.36
C VAL A 77 -7.63 -15.44 8.78
N ASP A 78 -7.33 -14.61 9.77
CA ASP A 78 -7.70 -14.84 11.17
C ASP A 78 -9.22 -14.82 11.36
N GLU A 79 -9.92 -13.89 10.72
CA GLU A 79 -11.39 -13.82 10.71
C GLU A 79 -12.02 -15.07 10.08
N MET A 80 -11.49 -15.53 8.94
CA MET A 80 -11.97 -16.77 8.29
C MET A 80 -11.75 -18.01 9.15
N SER A 81 -10.63 -18.07 9.87
CA SER A 81 -10.32 -19.16 10.80
C SER A 81 -11.31 -19.19 11.98
N GLN A 82 -11.56 -18.03 12.60
CA GLN A 82 -12.54 -17.89 13.69
C GLN A 82 -13.95 -18.29 13.25
N PHE A 83 -14.39 -17.85 12.07
CA PHE A 83 -15.67 -18.24 11.51
C PHE A 83 -15.80 -19.76 11.31
N THR A 84 -14.75 -20.38 10.78
CA THR A 84 -14.71 -21.84 10.56
C THR A 84 -14.78 -22.59 11.88
N GLN A 85 -14.05 -22.13 12.90
CA GLN A 85 -14.07 -22.72 14.23
C GLN A 85 -15.45 -22.59 14.90
N ALA A 86 -16.08 -21.41 14.82
CA ALA A 86 -17.42 -21.17 15.33
C ALA A 86 -18.47 -22.09 14.67
N LYS A 87 -18.40 -22.26 13.34
CA LYS A 87 -19.26 -23.20 12.60
C LYS A 87 -19.09 -24.64 13.07
N ASN A 88 -17.86 -25.07 13.29
CA ASN A 88 -17.57 -26.43 13.75
C ASN A 88 -18.04 -26.66 15.19
N ALA A 89 -17.85 -25.69 16.09
CA ALA A 89 -18.36 -25.75 17.45
C ALA A 89 -19.89 -25.85 17.49
N ALA A 90 -20.60 -25.04 16.69
CA ALA A 90 -22.06 -25.11 16.58
C ALA A 90 -22.55 -26.49 16.10
N LYS A 91 -21.85 -27.13 15.15
CA LYS A 91 -22.18 -28.50 14.70
C LYS A 91 -22.03 -29.54 15.80
N VAL A 92 -21.02 -29.42 16.67
CA VAL A 92 -20.82 -30.34 17.80
C VAL A 92 -21.99 -30.26 18.78
N TYR A 93 -22.50 -29.07 19.07
CA TYR A 93 -23.69 -28.91 19.93
C TYR A 93 -24.97 -29.51 19.32
N HIS A 94 -25.08 -29.56 17.98
CA HIS A 94 -26.19 -30.23 17.30
C HIS A 94 -26.06 -31.76 17.24
N LEU A 95 -24.85 -32.31 17.43
CA LEU A 95 -24.58 -33.76 17.43
C LEU A 95 -24.83 -34.44 18.79
N PHE A 96 -24.93 -33.66 19.86
CA PHE A 96 -25.20 -34.14 21.22
C PHE A 96 -26.63 -33.80 21.72
N ARG A 97 -27.57 -33.54 20.81
CA ARG A 97 -29.00 -33.40 21.11
C ARG A 97 -29.82 -34.50 20.46
#